data_AF-A0AAW6B844-F1
#
_entry.id   AF-A0AAW6B844-F1
#
_cell.length_a   1.000
_cell.length_b   1.000
_cell.length_c   1.000
_cell.angle_alpha   90.00
_cell.angle_beta   90.00
_cell.angle_gamma   90.00
#
_symmetry.space_group_name_H-M   'P 1'
#
loop_
_entity.id
_entity.type
_entity.pdbx_description
1 polymer ?
#
loop_
_entity_poly.entity_id
_entity_poly.type
_entity_poly.pdbx_seq_one_letter_code
_entity_poly.pdbx_strand_id
1 'polypeptide(L)'
;MDYPQLNLNKVEGPKATIKTNHGDIKIQLFPEQAPMTVENFVRLAQKGYYDKTIFHRVISDFMIQGGDPEGNGTGGTSIWDHPFEDEFSQELFNLRGALSMANSGPNTNGSQFFIVQNKNMPKRYI
;
A
#
# COMPACT_ATOMS: atom_id res chain seq x y z
N MET A 1 16.87 14.92 -1.61
CA MET A 1 15.76 14.29 -0.89
C MET A 1 16.25 12.93 -0.46
N ASP A 2 16.07 12.57 0.81
CA ASP A 2 16.38 11.22 1.29
C ASP A 2 15.09 10.40 1.17
N TYR A 3 15.14 9.29 0.45
CA TYR A 3 14.01 8.38 0.30
C TYR A 3 14.23 7.20 1.24
N PRO A 4 13.57 7.14 2.41
CA PRO A 4 13.77 6.04 3.36
C PRO A 4 13.42 4.68 2.74
N GLN A 5 12.57 4.65 1.72
CA GLN A 5 12.26 3.47 0.89
C GLN A 5 13.49 2.82 0.23
N LEU A 6 14.56 3.57 -0.04
CA LEU A 6 15.79 3.06 -0.65
C LEU A 6 16.79 2.52 0.37
N ASN A 7 16.58 2.80 1.66
CA ASN A 7 17.50 2.47 2.75
C ASN A 7 16.78 1.84 3.95
N LEU A 8 15.96 0.80 3.70
CA LEU A 8 15.09 0.17 4.72
C LEU A 8 15.83 -0.32 5.98
N ASN A 9 17.14 -0.60 5.90
CA ASN A 9 17.94 -1.01 7.06
C ASN A 9 18.13 0.10 8.11
N LYS A 10 17.89 1.36 7.72
CA LYS A 10 17.99 2.54 8.58
C LYS A 10 16.62 3.06 9.02
N VAL A 11 15.55 2.38 8.65
CA VAL A 11 14.17 2.79 8.93
C VAL A 11 13.66 1.98 10.11
N GLU A 12 13.08 2.68 11.08
CA GLU A 12 12.31 2.08 12.16
C GLU A 12 10.81 2.14 11.83
N GLY A 13 10.04 1.20 12.39
CA GLY A 13 8.59 1.19 12.25
C GLY A 13 7.99 -0.19 12.02
N PRO A 14 6.65 -0.28 11.95
CA PRO A 14 5.95 -1.54 11.79
C PRO A 14 6.35 -2.28 10.51
N LYS A 15 6.48 -3.60 10.62
CA LYS A 15 6.68 -4.50 9.49
C LYS A 15 5.47 -5.41 9.36
N ALA A 16 5.05 -5.65 8.13
CA ALA A 16 3.99 -6.62 7.86
C ALA A 16 4.49 -7.67 6.87
N THR A 17 3.90 -8.86 6.93
CA THR A 17 4.15 -9.94 5.99
C THR A 17 2.83 -10.36 5.38
N ILE A 18 2.67 -10.15 4.07
CA ILE A 18 1.53 -10.63 3.31
C ILE A 18 1.90 -12.04 2.82
N LYS A 19 1.23 -13.05 3.38
CA LYS A 19 1.42 -14.44 2.97
C LYS A 19 0.52 -14.73 1.77
N THR A 20 1.13 -15.15 0.66
CA THR A 20 0.40 -15.44 -0.57
C THR A 20 0.68 -16.88 -1.02
N ASN A 21 -0.12 -17.38 -1.97
CA ASN A 21 0.16 -18.63 -2.66
C ASN A 21 1.38 -18.58 -3.59
N HIS A 22 2.01 -17.41 -3.76
CA HIS A 22 3.25 -17.20 -4.53
C HIS A 22 4.45 -16.84 -3.64
N GLY A 23 4.32 -17.04 -2.32
CA GLY A 23 5.35 -16.72 -1.34
C GLY A 23 5.02 -15.52 -0.45
N ASP A 24 5.95 -15.18 0.42
CA ASP A 24 5.79 -14.12 1.41
C ASP A 24 6.28 -12.78 0.85
N ILE A 25 5.44 -11.74 0.96
CA ILE A 25 5.80 -10.35 0.68
C ILE A 25 6.03 -9.64 2.00
N LYS A 26 7.27 -9.22 2.27
CA LYS A 26 7.63 -8.47 3.47
C LYS A 26 7.66 -6.98 3.16
N ILE A 27 6.98 -6.19 3.98
CA ILE A 27 6.85 -4.74 3.79
C ILE A 27 7.25 -3.99 5.06
N GLN A 28 7.94 -2.87 4.86
CA GLN A 28 8.19 -1.85 5.87
C GLN A 28 7.11 -0.77 5.74
N LEU A 29 6.49 -0.38 6.85
CA LEU A 29 5.48 0.68 6.91
C LEU A 29 6.10 1.97 7.47
N PHE A 30 5.50 3.12 7.09
CA PHE A 30 6.02 4.46 7.33
C PHE A 30 4.98 5.32 8.10
N PRO A 31 4.76 5.06 9.39
CA PRO A 31 3.68 5.68 10.16
C PRO A 31 3.88 7.19 10.40
N GLU A 32 5.11 7.70 10.30
CA GLU A 32 5.37 9.14 10.42
C GLU A 32 4.92 9.89 9.18
N GLN A 33 5.09 9.29 8.00
CA GLN A 33 4.76 9.89 6.70
C GLN A 33 3.32 9.63 6.25
N ALA A 34 2.71 8.53 6.68
CA ALA A 34 1.34 8.15 6.33
C ALA A 34 0.60 7.47 7.51
N PRO A 35 0.39 8.19 8.64
CA PRO A 35 -0.15 7.61 9.87
C PRO A 35 -1.50 6.92 9.70
N MET A 36 -2.47 7.55 9.01
CA MET A 36 -3.81 6.98 8.84
C MET A 36 -3.79 5.77 7.92
N THR A 37 -3.04 5.85 6.83
CA THR A 37 -2.85 4.73 5.90
C THR A 37 -2.26 3.51 6.60
N VAL A 38 -1.22 3.73 7.42
CA VAL A 38 -0.57 2.64 8.17
C VAL A 38 -1.50 2.09 9.25
N GLU A 39 -2.19 2.93 10.00
CA GLU A 39 -3.16 2.49 11.00
C GLU A 39 -4.28 1.65 10.37
N ASN A 40 -4.85 2.13 9.26
CA ASN A 40 -5.88 1.46 8.50
C ASN A 40 -5.44 0.06 8.05
N PHE A 41 -4.31 -0.02 7.35
CA PHE A 41 -3.77 -1.29 6.85
C PHE A 41 -3.48 -2.28 8.00
N VAL A 42 -2.82 -1.82 9.06
CA VAL A 42 -2.45 -2.68 10.20
C VAL A 42 -3.67 -3.21 10.92
N ARG A 43 -4.67 -2.35 11.19
CA ARG A 43 -5.88 -2.77 11.91
C ARG A 43 -6.77 -3.68 11.07
N LEU A 44 -6.90 -3.42 9.76
CA LEU A 44 -7.60 -4.33 8.84
C LEU A 44 -6.90 -5.69 8.80
N ALA A 45 -5.57 -5.71 8.70
CA ALA A 45 -4.79 -6.95 8.73
C ALA A 45 -4.96 -7.72 10.05
N GLN A 46 -4.91 -7.05 11.21
CA GLN A 46 -5.11 -7.67 12.52
C GLN A 46 -6.52 -8.26 12.70
N LYS A 47 -7.53 -7.69 12.03
CA LYS A 47 -8.90 -8.23 11.99
C LYS A 47 -9.08 -9.40 11.01
N GLY A 48 -8.03 -9.80 10.28
CA GLY A 48 -8.13 -10.82 9.22
C GLY A 48 -8.88 -10.33 7.98
N TYR A 49 -9.07 -9.02 7.81
CA TYR A 49 -9.85 -8.45 6.70
C TYR A 49 -9.30 -8.82 5.33
N TYR A 50 -7.98 -8.95 5.22
CA TYR A 50 -7.29 -9.30 3.98
C TYR A 50 -7.20 -10.82 3.74
N ASP A 51 -7.64 -11.65 4.69
CA ASP A 51 -7.57 -13.10 4.55
C ASP A 51 -8.42 -13.58 3.37
N LYS A 52 -7.82 -14.42 2.52
CA LYS A 52 -8.45 -14.95 1.29
C LYS A 52 -8.85 -13.89 0.25
N THR A 53 -8.48 -12.62 0.45
CA THR A 53 -8.60 -11.62 -0.62
C THR A 53 -7.61 -11.93 -1.75
N ILE A 54 -7.98 -11.54 -2.97
CA ILE A 54 -7.15 -11.78 -4.17
C ILE A 54 -6.47 -10.49 -4.63
N PHE A 55 -5.42 -10.65 -5.42
CA PHE A 55 -4.92 -9.60 -6.29
C PHE A 55 -5.75 -9.57 -7.57
N HIS A 56 -6.84 -8.79 -7.57
CA HIS A 56 -7.83 -8.78 -8.66
C HIS A 56 -7.35 -8.06 -9.93
N ARG A 57 -6.28 -7.26 -9.84
CA ARG A 57 -5.74 -6.52 -11.01
C ARG A 57 -4.21 -6.52 -11.00
N VAL A 58 -3.62 -7.11 -12.04
CA VAL A 58 -2.16 -7.22 -12.23
C VAL A 58 -1.80 -6.69 -13.62
N ILE A 59 -1.04 -5.60 -13.66
CA ILE A 59 -0.63 -4.95 -14.92
C ILE A 59 0.89 -4.81 -14.94
N SER A 60 1.53 -5.40 -15.95
CA SER A 60 2.99 -5.33 -16.12
C SER A 60 3.48 -3.88 -16.19
N ASP A 61 4.59 -3.62 -15.49
CA ASP A 61 5.25 -2.30 -15.43
C ASP A 61 4.34 -1.15 -14.97
N PHE A 62 3.24 -1.48 -14.29
CA PHE A 62 2.34 -0.52 -13.66
C PHE A 62 2.12 -0.87 -12.19
N MET A 63 1.24 -1.83 -11.89
CA MET A 63 0.91 -2.18 -10.51
C MET A 63 0.27 -3.57 -10.33
N ILE A 64 0.32 -4.06 -9.09
CA ILE A 64 -0.41 -5.23 -8.59
C ILE A 64 -1.37 -4.74 -7.51
N GLN A 65 -2.67 -4.76 -7.75
CA GLN A 65 -3.70 -4.23 -6.86
C GLN A 65 -4.48 -5.35 -6.16
N GLY A 66 -4.77 -5.16 -4.87
CA GLY A 66 -5.49 -6.10 -4.01
C GLY A 66 -6.16 -5.38 -2.82
N GLY A 67 -6.57 -6.15 -1.82
CA GLY A 67 -7.22 -5.60 -0.61
C GLY A 67 -8.71 -5.30 -0.77
N ASP A 68 -9.34 -5.85 -1.82
CA ASP A 68 -10.80 -5.85 -2.01
C ASP A 68 -11.39 -7.20 -1.55
N PRO A 69 -12.27 -7.22 -0.53
CA PRO A 69 -12.97 -8.43 -0.10
C PRO A 69 -13.86 -9.07 -1.16
N GLU A 70 -14.42 -8.27 -2.07
CA GLU A 70 -15.31 -8.77 -3.13
C GLU A 70 -14.51 -9.30 -4.33
N GLY A 71 -13.25 -8.89 -4.47
CA GLY A 71 -12.35 -9.31 -5.54
C GLY A 71 -12.73 -8.78 -6.93
N ASN A 72 -13.64 -7.82 -7.03
CA ASN A 72 -14.12 -7.25 -8.29
C ASN A 72 -13.53 -5.86 -8.60
N GLY A 73 -12.79 -5.29 -7.64
CA GLY A 73 -12.14 -3.99 -7.71
C GLY A 73 -13.01 -2.81 -7.28
N THR A 74 -14.28 -3.02 -6.91
CA THR A 74 -15.22 -1.95 -6.54
C THR A 74 -15.51 -1.87 -5.04
N GLY A 75 -15.17 -2.92 -4.30
CA GLY A 75 -15.43 -3.03 -2.86
C GLY A 75 -14.30 -2.49 -1.99
N GLY A 76 -14.43 -2.75 -0.69
CA GLY A 76 -13.44 -2.38 0.31
C GLY A 76 -13.81 -1.12 1.11
N THR A 77 -13.71 -1.22 2.43
CA THR A 77 -13.97 -0.11 3.36
C THR A 77 -12.80 0.05 4.31
N SER A 78 -12.56 1.29 4.77
CA SER A 78 -11.52 1.54 5.76
C SER A 78 -11.90 0.92 7.11
N ILE A 79 -10.94 0.90 8.04
CA ILE A 79 -11.18 0.50 9.43
C ILE A 79 -12.25 1.34 10.15
N TRP A 80 -12.54 2.54 9.64
CA TRP A 80 -13.51 3.48 10.20
C TRP A 80 -14.89 3.42 9.53
N ASP A 81 -15.11 2.47 8.61
CA ASP A 81 -16.36 2.31 7.85
C ASP A 81 -16.76 3.53 6.99
N HIS A 82 -15.82 4.41 6.67
CA HIS A 82 -15.97 5.53 5.73
C HIS A 82 -14.62 5.86 5.04
N PRO A 83 -14.61 6.53 3.88
CA PRO A 83 -13.37 6.92 3.23
C PRO A 83 -12.57 7.93 4.06
N PHE A 84 -11.24 7.91 3.95
CA PHE A 84 -10.35 8.85 4.63
C PHE A 84 -9.46 9.64 3.66
N GLU A 85 -8.90 10.75 4.15
CA GLU A 85 -8.08 11.70 3.38
C GLU A 85 -6.80 11.10 2.79
N ASP A 86 -6.29 11.73 1.74
CA ASP A 86 -4.99 11.39 1.17
C ASP A 86 -3.85 11.93 2.03
N GLU A 87 -2.81 11.14 2.22
CA GLU A 87 -1.59 11.51 2.92
C GLU A 87 -0.43 11.64 1.94
N PHE A 88 0.18 12.83 1.87
CA PHE A 88 1.30 13.09 0.97
C PHE A 88 2.55 13.48 1.76
N SER A 89 3.66 12.82 1.45
CA SER A 89 4.98 13.17 1.97
C SER A 89 5.95 13.37 0.82
N GLN A 90 6.86 14.34 0.94
CA GLN A 90 7.96 14.53 -0.01
C GLN A 90 9.05 13.45 0.12
N GLU A 91 9.02 12.68 1.21
CA GLU A 91 9.98 11.60 1.50
C GLU A 91 9.51 10.25 0.96
N LEU A 92 8.22 10.10 0.63
CA LEU A 92 7.69 8.87 0.05
C LEU A 92 7.29 9.09 -1.41
N PHE A 93 7.61 8.11 -2.25
CA PHE A 93 7.29 8.11 -3.67
C PHE A 93 6.85 6.72 -4.14
N ASN A 94 6.11 6.68 -5.26
CA ASN A 94 5.69 5.42 -5.90
C ASN A 94 6.85 4.76 -6.65
N LEU A 95 7.88 4.34 -5.91
CA LEU A 95 9.02 3.56 -6.39
C LEU A 95 8.62 2.11 -6.63
N ARG A 96 9.33 1.41 -7.52
CA ARG A 96 9.09 -0.03 -7.73
C ARG A 96 9.19 -0.80 -6.41
N GLY A 97 8.15 -1.56 -6.09
CA GLY A 97 8.03 -2.30 -4.83
C GLY A 97 7.37 -1.53 -3.69
N ALA A 98 7.08 -0.23 -3.85
CA ALA A 98 6.30 0.53 -2.88
C ALA A 98 4.87 -0.01 -2.79
N LEU A 99 4.35 -0.07 -1.57
CA LEU A 99 2.95 -0.34 -1.27
C LEU A 99 2.22 0.99 -1.05
N SER A 100 1.18 1.24 -1.82
CA SER A 100 0.43 2.50 -1.80
C SER A 100 -1.08 2.24 -1.73
N MET A 101 -1.84 3.18 -1.17
CA MET A 101 -3.30 3.08 -1.13
C MET A 101 -3.92 3.28 -2.51
N ALA A 102 -4.90 2.45 -2.85
CA ALA A 102 -5.75 2.66 -4.00
C ALA A 102 -6.99 3.48 -3.57
N ASN A 103 -7.43 4.38 -4.45
CA ASN A 103 -8.64 5.17 -4.24
C ASN A 103 -9.34 5.46 -5.58
N SER A 104 -10.57 5.99 -5.51
CA SER A 104 -11.40 6.33 -6.69
C SER A 104 -11.45 7.84 -6.96
N GLY A 105 -10.51 8.59 -6.40
CA GLY A 105 -10.49 10.05 -6.40
C GLY A 105 -9.90 10.61 -5.09
N PRO A 106 -9.64 11.92 -5.03
CA PRO A 106 -9.05 12.53 -3.85
C PRO A 106 -9.84 12.23 -2.57
N ASN A 107 -9.14 11.85 -1.49
CA ASN A 107 -9.72 11.58 -0.18
C ASN A 107 -10.78 10.45 -0.16
N THR A 108 -10.61 9.44 -1.02
CA THR A 108 -11.51 8.28 -1.07
C THR A 108 -10.82 6.97 -0.70
N ASN A 109 -9.87 7.02 0.23
CA ASN A 109 -9.09 5.85 0.63
C ASN A 109 -9.97 4.86 1.41
N GLY A 110 -9.94 3.60 1.01
CA GLY A 110 -10.68 2.49 1.62
C GLY A 110 -9.76 1.43 2.22
N SER A 111 -9.93 0.16 1.82
CA SER A 111 -9.03 -0.94 2.20
C SER A 111 -8.03 -1.34 1.12
N GLN A 112 -8.31 -0.97 -0.14
CA GLN A 112 -7.56 -1.44 -1.28
C GLN A 112 -6.18 -0.78 -1.35
N PHE A 113 -5.20 -1.55 -1.82
CA PHE A 113 -3.82 -1.12 -1.99
C PHE A 113 -3.25 -1.65 -3.30
N PHE A 114 -2.12 -1.08 -3.73
CA PHE A 114 -1.35 -1.61 -4.85
C PHE A 114 0.15 -1.61 -4.57
N ILE A 115 0.85 -2.58 -5.18
CA ILE A 115 2.31 -2.66 -5.21
C ILE A 115 2.78 -2.14 -6.57
N VAL A 116 3.61 -1.11 -6.57
CA VAL A 116 4.14 -0.49 -7.79
C VAL A 116 5.07 -1.45 -8.52
N GLN A 117 4.84 -1.65 -9.82
CA GLN A 117 5.71 -2.45 -10.70
C GLN A 117 6.51 -1.60 -11.69
N ASN A 118 6.14 -0.34 -11.89
CA ASN A 118 6.84 0.56 -12.80
C ASN A 118 8.30 0.73 -12.40
N LYS A 119 9.21 0.39 -13.33
CA LYS A 119 10.67 0.48 -13.15
C LYS A 119 11.22 1.88 -13.41
N ASN A 120 10.45 2.73 -14.08
CA ASN A 120 10.90 4.05 -14.47
C ASN A 120 10.74 5.02 -13.30
N MET A 121 11.86 5.37 -12.68
CA MET A 121 11.93 6.48 -11.75
C MET A 121 12.06 7.78 -12.56
N PRO A 122 11.29 8.85 -12.27
CA PRO A 122 11.50 10.13 -12.93
C PRO A 122 12.94 10.59 -12.74
N LYS A 123 13.61 11.04 -13.82
CA LYS A 123 15.05 11.41 -13.81
C LYS A 123 15.43 12.44 -12.74
N ARG A 124 14.48 13.22 -12.22
CA ARG A 124 14.70 14.19 -11.15
C ARG A 124 15.00 13.54 -9.79
N TYR A 125 14.73 12.25 -9.65
CA TYR A 125 14.90 11.47 -8.41
C TYR A 125 16.01 10.42 -8.51
N ILE A 126 16.69 10.33 -9.66
CA ILE A 126 17.93 9.59 -9.88
C ILE A 126 19.09 10.58 -9.66
#